data_AF-A0A3M7NCN0-F1
#
_entry.id   AF-A0A3M7NCN0-F1
#
_cell.length_a   1.000
_cell.length_b   1.000
_cell.length_c   1.000
_cell.angle_alpha   90.00
_cell.angle_beta   90.00
_cell.angle_gamma   90.00
#
_symmetry.space_group_name_H-M   'P 1'
#
loop_
_entity.id
_entity.type
_entity.pdbx_description
1 polymer ?
#
loop_
_entity_poly.entity_id
_entity_poly.type
_entity_poly.pdbx_seq_one_letter_code
_entity_poly.pdbx_strand_id
1 'polypeptide(L)'
;MPDIAAFYRVFNNIPWTAVRTRESIHFFRAGVKPLWEDGENVEGGCLVLKVRKDGGRAVRAWEEVCLMACGGQLQASVTQVFVERDHVLGISFSPRLYWVHISIWTKQGGNQRSIQLLTQSLLAGLSPDLRPKSNDDYYFKRHSDHSGWADIVKAKKTTTTTTVAAM
;
A
#
# COMPACT_ATOMS: atom_id res chain seq x y z
N MET A 1 13.31 -1.53 6.57
CA MET A 1 13.46 -1.13 7.98
C MET A 1 14.03 -2.32 8.73
N PRO A 2 15.10 -2.15 9.52
CA PRO A 2 15.87 -3.29 10.03
C PRO A 2 15.20 -4.01 11.20
N ASP A 3 14.49 -3.29 12.08
CA ASP A 3 13.84 -3.85 13.26
C ASP A 3 12.72 -2.93 13.78
N ILE A 4 11.99 -3.42 14.80
CA ILE A 4 10.86 -2.72 15.44
C ILE A 4 11.29 -1.47 16.22
N ALA A 5 12.51 -1.43 16.75
CA ALA A 5 13.01 -0.26 17.48
C ALA A 5 13.33 0.89 16.52
N ALA A 6 13.88 0.59 15.34
CA ALA A 6 14.04 1.54 14.24
C ALA A 6 12.68 2.07 13.77
N PHE A 7 11.66 1.20 13.69
CA PHE A 7 10.28 1.61 13.41
C PHE A 7 9.79 2.67 14.38
N TYR A 8 9.77 2.36 15.68
CA TYR A 8 9.26 3.29 16.67
C TYR A 8 10.08 4.57 16.81
N ARG A 9 11.40 4.52 16.54
CA ARG A 9 12.21 5.73 16.46
C ARG A 9 11.72 6.71 15.39
N VAL A 10 11.34 6.22 14.21
CA VAL A 10 10.79 7.07 13.15
C VAL A 10 9.34 7.44 13.49
N PHE A 11 8.52 6.46 13.84
CA PHE A 11 7.08 6.64 14.06
C PHE A 11 6.77 7.65 15.16
N ASN A 12 7.50 7.61 16.28
CA ASN A 12 7.25 8.49 17.43
C ASN A 12 7.72 9.95 17.20
N ASN A 13 8.57 10.18 16.20
CA ASN A 13 9.10 11.52 15.88
C ASN A 13 8.36 12.20 14.72
N ILE A 14 7.31 11.57 14.18
CA ILE A 14 6.48 12.17 13.13
C ILE A 14 5.23 12.83 13.78
N PRO A 15 4.96 14.11 13.50
CA PRO A 15 3.73 14.75 13.96
C PRO A 15 2.54 14.34 13.07
N TRP A 16 2.03 13.13 13.27
CA TRP A 16 1.00 12.51 12.41
C TRP A 16 -0.26 13.35 12.20
N THR A 17 -0.66 14.13 13.21
CA THR A 17 -1.82 15.03 13.13
C THR A 17 -1.56 16.31 12.33
N ALA A 18 -0.30 16.66 12.10
CA ALA A 18 0.12 17.85 11.34
C ALA A 18 0.38 17.56 9.85
N VAL A 19 0.37 16.29 9.43
CA VAL A 19 0.55 15.90 8.02
C VAL A 19 -0.61 16.45 7.19
N ARG A 20 -0.31 17.20 6.12
CA ARG A 20 -1.33 17.93 5.35
C ARG A 20 -2.09 17.00 4.41
N THR A 21 -3.30 17.42 4.02
CA THR A 21 -4.23 16.71 3.12
C THR A 21 -3.67 16.35 1.73
N ARG A 22 -2.57 16.97 1.30
CA ARG A 22 -1.89 16.69 0.01
C ARG A 22 -0.53 16.01 0.19
N GLU A 23 -0.15 15.74 1.43
CA GLU A 23 1.06 15.03 1.77
C GLU A 23 0.70 13.57 2.04
N SER A 24 1.67 12.69 1.85
CA SER A 24 1.51 11.27 2.16
C SER A 24 2.85 10.74 2.65
N ILE A 25 2.81 9.88 3.66
CA ILE A 25 4.00 9.23 4.22
C ILE A 25 3.98 7.79 3.74
N HIS A 26 5.11 7.31 3.23
CA HIS A 26 5.21 6.03 2.56
C HIS A 26 6.30 5.17 3.21
N PHE A 27 5.99 3.92 3.52
CA PHE A 27 6.97 2.91 3.90
C PHE A 27 6.98 1.82 2.84
N PHE A 28 8.03 1.80 2.03
CA PHE A 28 8.16 0.89 0.89
C PHE A 28 9.40 0.01 1.03
N ARG A 29 9.38 -1.10 0.30
CA ARG A 29 10.58 -1.91 0.09
C ARG A 29 11.70 -1.06 -0.51
N ALA A 30 12.93 -1.37 -0.13
CA ALA A 30 14.11 -0.71 -0.67
C ALA A 30 14.15 -0.83 -2.19
N GLY A 31 14.44 0.28 -2.87
CA GLY A 31 14.51 0.34 -4.34
C GLY A 31 13.16 0.56 -5.06
N VAL A 32 12.02 0.42 -4.39
CA VAL A 32 10.70 0.67 -4.98
C VAL A 32 10.23 2.08 -4.64
N LYS A 33 9.96 2.90 -5.65
CA LYS A 33 9.41 4.24 -5.43
C LYS A 33 7.91 4.14 -5.17
N PRO A 34 7.32 4.95 -4.28
CA PRO A 34 5.88 4.99 -4.00
C PRO A 34 5.10 5.73 -5.10
N LEU A 35 5.37 5.38 -6.35
CA LEU A 35 4.89 6.02 -7.56
C LEU A 35 4.31 4.93 -8.46
N TRP A 36 3.10 5.12 -8.98
CA TRP A 36 2.44 4.12 -9.83
C TRP A 36 3.20 3.88 -11.14
N GLU A 37 4.10 4.79 -11.51
CA GLU A 37 5.01 4.72 -12.65
C GLU A 37 6.20 3.76 -12.45
N ASP A 38 6.53 3.44 -11.20
CA ASP A 38 7.62 2.51 -10.86
C ASP A 38 7.43 1.14 -11.54
N GLY A 39 8.53 0.51 -11.95
CA GLY A 39 8.52 -0.81 -12.60
C GLY A 39 7.75 -1.85 -11.80
N GLU A 40 7.90 -1.84 -10.49
CA GLU A 40 7.27 -2.82 -9.60
C GLU A 40 5.80 -2.51 -9.34
N ASN A 41 5.37 -1.24 -9.46
CA ASN A 41 4.01 -0.83 -9.17
C ASN A 41 3.08 -0.87 -10.38
N VAL A 42 3.59 -0.82 -11.62
CA VAL A 42 2.76 -0.55 -12.81
C VAL A 42 1.64 -1.57 -13.04
N GLU A 43 1.87 -2.86 -12.76
CA GLU A 43 0.87 -3.94 -12.85
C GLU A 43 0.13 -4.17 -11.53
N GLY A 44 0.47 -3.37 -10.52
CA GLY A 44 0.00 -3.50 -9.16
C GLY A 44 -1.34 -2.85 -8.88
N GLY A 45 -1.62 -2.75 -7.60
CA GLY A 45 -2.77 -2.01 -7.10
C GLY A 45 -2.59 -1.63 -5.64
N CYS A 46 -3.59 -0.96 -5.10
CA CYS A 46 -3.63 -0.56 -3.71
C CYS A 46 -4.95 -0.96 -3.06
N LEU A 47 -4.86 -1.69 -1.94
CA LEU A 47 -5.96 -1.86 -1.00
C LEU A 47 -6.01 -0.61 -0.13
N VAL A 48 -7.10 0.14 -0.17
CA VAL A 48 -7.29 1.39 0.55
C VAL A 48 -8.30 1.17 1.68
N LEU A 49 -7.87 1.45 2.91
CA LEU A 49 -8.72 1.59 4.08
C LEU A 49 -8.96 3.07 4.36
N LYS A 50 -10.22 3.48 4.48
CA LYS A 50 -10.63 4.83 4.87
C LYS A 50 -10.89 4.85 6.37
N VAL A 51 -10.16 5.70 7.09
CA VAL A 51 -10.33 5.89 8.53
C VAL A 51 -10.67 7.34 8.80
N ARG A 52 -11.69 7.61 9.62
CA ARG A 52 -12.01 8.99 10.03
C ARG A 52 -10.90 9.55 10.92
N LYS A 53 -10.71 10.87 10.86
CA LYS A 53 -9.66 11.59 11.62
C LYS A 53 -9.99 11.81 13.10
N ASP A 54 -11.18 11.45 13.55
CA ASP A 54 -11.65 11.70 14.92
C ASP A 54 -10.91 10.85 15.97
N GLY A 55 -10.67 11.45 17.14
CA GLY A 55 -10.16 10.75 18.32
C GLY A 55 -8.83 10.03 18.16
N GLY A 56 -7.97 10.45 17.21
CA GLY A 56 -6.68 9.78 16.95
C GLY A 56 -6.80 8.40 16.29
N ARG A 57 -8.02 7.98 15.90
CA ARG A 57 -8.31 6.66 15.33
C ARG A 57 -7.47 6.34 14.11
N ALA A 58 -7.25 7.32 13.23
CA ALA A 58 -6.44 7.15 12.02
C ALA A 58 -4.96 6.85 12.32
N VAL A 59 -4.38 7.44 13.35
CA VAL A 59 -2.98 7.22 13.73
C VAL A 59 -2.82 5.83 14.35
N ARG A 60 -3.76 5.40 15.20
CA ARG A 60 -3.79 4.04 15.76
C ARG A 60 -3.94 2.98 14.67
N ALA A 61 -4.87 3.16 13.73
CA ALA A 61 -5.04 2.24 12.61
C ALA A 61 -3.79 2.19 11.72
N TRP A 62 -3.12 3.33 11.53
CA TRP A 62 -1.87 3.39 10.79
C TRP A 62 -0.74 2.63 11.47
N GLU A 63 -0.61 2.77 12.79
CA GLU A 63 0.36 2.01 13.59
C GLU A 63 0.14 0.51 13.45
N GLU A 64 -1.09 0.02 13.63
CA GLU A 64 -1.40 -1.41 13.49
C GLU A 64 -1.10 -1.95 12.09
N VAL A 65 -1.40 -1.17 11.03
CA VAL A 65 -1.05 -1.55 9.66
C VAL A 65 0.46 -1.59 9.45
N CYS A 66 1.20 -0.66 10.05
CA CYS A 66 2.66 -0.67 10.02
C CYS A 66 3.22 -1.91 10.73
N LEU A 67 2.68 -2.28 11.90
CA LEU A 67 3.10 -3.47 12.64
C LEU A 67 2.79 -4.75 11.86
N MET A 68 1.62 -4.85 11.23
CA MET A 68 1.27 -5.98 10.35
C MET A 68 2.21 -6.08 9.15
N ALA A 69 2.64 -4.95 8.58
CA ALA A 69 3.59 -4.92 7.47
C ALA A 69 5.01 -5.31 7.93
N CYS A 70 5.51 -4.69 9.00
CA CYS A 70 6.84 -4.94 9.55
C CYS A 70 7.00 -6.36 10.11
N GLY A 71 5.95 -6.90 10.75
CA GLY A 71 5.90 -8.27 11.25
C GLY A 71 5.72 -9.33 10.16
N GLY A 72 5.59 -8.93 8.89
CA GLY A 72 5.47 -9.84 7.75
C GLY A 72 4.08 -10.46 7.57
N GLN A 73 3.09 -10.14 8.41
CA GLN A 73 1.75 -10.69 8.33
C GLN A 73 1.08 -10.42 6.97
N LEU A 74 1.17 -9.18 6.48
CA LEU A 74 0.60 -8.81 5.17
C LEU A 74 1.29 -9.52 4.01
N GLN A 75 2.61 -9.73 4.10
CA GLN A 75 3.35 -10.46 3.07
C GLN A 75 3.04 -11.95 3.12
N ALA A 76 2.92 -12.52 4.32
CA ALA A 76 2.57 -13.92 4.52
C ALA A 76 1.21 -14.21 3.90
N SER A 77 0.18 -13.37 4.10
CA SER A 77 -1.17 -13.60 3.55
C SER A 77 -1.20 -13.74 2.02
N VAL A 78 -0.32 -13.04 1.30
CA VAL A 78 -0.28 -13.08 -0.18
C VAL A 78 0.75 -14.08 -0.74
N THR A 79 1.39 -14.88 0.12
CA THR A 79 2.39 -15.89 -0.28
C THR A 79 2.04 -17.31 0.16
N GLN A 80 0.88 -17.52 0.79
CA GLN A 80 0.44 -18.83 1.27
C GLN A 80 0.21 -19.87 0.15
N VAL A 81 0.16 -19.44 -1.12
CA VAL A 81 -0.07 -20.32 -2.27
C VAL A 81 1.21 -20.43 -3.10
N PHE A 82 1.72 -21.66 -3.27
CA PHE A 82 2.99 -21.92 -3.97
C PHE A 82 3.00 -21.52 -5.45
N VAL A 83 1.83 -21.37 -6.08
CA VAL A 83 1.67 -21.21 -7.53
C VAL A 83 1.59 -19.75 -7.99
N GLU A 84 1.04 -18.85 -7.16
CA GLU A 84 0.87 -17.43 -7.50
C GLU A 84 1.38 -16.57 -6.34
N ARG A 85 2.68 -16.28 -6.34
CA ARG A 85 3.29 -15.42 -5.32
C ARG A 85 3.08 -13.95 -5.69
N ASP A 86 2.40 -13.21 -4.83
CA ASP A 86 2.32 -11.76 -4.90
C ASP A 86 3.22 -11.12 -3.82
N HIS A 87 3.47 -9.82 -3.94
CA HIS A 87 4.33 -9.06 -3.06
C HIS A 87 3.65 -7.78 -2.59
N VAL A 88 3.68 -7.58 -1.28
CA VAL A 88 3.41 -6.28 -0.66
C VAL A 88 4.63 -5.39 -0.89
N LEU A 89 4.45 -4.31 -1.64
CA LEU A 89 5.49 -3.37 -2.05
C LEU A 89 5.69 -2.25 -1.04
N GLY A 90 4.61 -1.83 -0.38
CA GLY A 90 4.66 -0.78 0.61
C GLY A 90 3.31 -0.42 1.18
N ILE A 91 3.33 0.50 2.13
CA ILE A 91 2.15 1.06 2.78
C ILE A 91 2.23 2.58 2.78
N SER A 92 1.08 3.25 2.79
CA SER A 92 1.00 4.71 2.73
C SER A 92 -0.04 5.28 3.68
N PHE A 93 0.32 6.36 4.37
CA PHE A 93 -0.58 7.19 5.17
C PHE A 93 -0.89 8.48 4.42
N SER A 94 -2.13 8.64 3.99
CA SER A 94 -2.53 9.73 3.09
C SER A 94 -3.73 10.51 3.66
N PRO A 95 -3.50 11.59 4.42
CA PRO A 95 -4.58 12.43 4.91
C PRO A 95 -5.44 13.00 3.77
N ARG A 96 -6.76 13.03 3.98
CA ARG A 96 -7.79 13.68 3.15
C ARG A 96 -8.57 14.66 4.02
N LEU A 97 -9.58 15.35 3.49
CA LEU A 97 -10.30 16.38 4.27
C LEU A 97 -10.87 15.82 5.58
N TYR A 98 -11.70 14.77 5.51
CA TYR A 98 -12.35 14.15 6.67
C TYR A 98 -11.81 12.75 7.03
N TRP A 99 -11.00 12.19 6.15
CA TRP A 99 -10.53 10.82 6.20
C TRP A 99 -9.01 10.78 6.15
N VAL A 100 -8.43 9.65 6.54
CA VAL A 100 -7.09 9.23 6.16
C VAL A 100 -7.26 7.98 5.32
N HIS A 101 -6.63 7.97 4.16
CA HIS A 101 -6.49 6.75 3.36
C HIS A 101 -5.21 6.06 3.81
N ILE A 102 -5.35 4.86 4.36
CA ILE A 102 -4.24 3.94 4.61
C ILE A 102 -4.22 2.97 3.45
N SER A 103 -3.15 2.95 2.68
CA SER A 103 -3.05 2.13 1.46
C SER A 103 -1.99 1.06 1.62
N ILE A 104 -2.29 -0.17 1.19
CA ILE A 104 -1.34 -1.28 1.08
C ILE A 104 -1.15 -1.59 -0.40
N TRP A 105 0.08 -1.49 -0.87
CA TRP A 105 0.45 -1.61 -2.28
C TRP A 105 0.90 -3.04 -2.58
N THR A 106 0.34 -3.64 -3.64
CA THR A 106 0.69 -4.98 -4.10
C THR A 106 1.24 -4.94 -5.52
N LYS A 107 2.09 -5.93 -5.86
CA LYS A 107 2.72 -6.04 -7.19
C LYS A 107 1.75 -6.54 -8.25
N GLN A 108 0.81 -7.41 -7.89
CA GLN A 108 -0.16 -7.98 -8.83
C GLN A 108 -1.58 -7.45 -8.56
N GLY A 109 -1.96 -6.39 -9.27
CA GLY A 109 -3.30 -5.81 -9.15
C GLY A 109 -4.41 -6.70 -9.72
N GLY A 110 -4.08 -7.67 -10.58
CA GLY A 110 -5.03 -8.63 -11.15
C GLY A 110 -5.23 -9.90 -10.32
N ASN A 111 -4.44 -10.11 -9.25
CA ASN A 111 -4.50 -11.33 -8.46
C ASN A 111 -5.64 -11.25 -7.43
N GLN A 112 -6.84 -11.65 -7.84
CA GLN A 112 -8.06 -11.57 -7.03
C GLN A 112 -7.94 -12.33 -5.70
N ARG A 113 -7.20 -13.45 -5.69
CA ARG A 113 -6.99 -14.26 -4.49
C ARG A 113 -6.09 -13.53 -3.49
N SER A 114 -4.99 -12.96 -3.95
CA SER A 114 -4.10 -12.14 -3.11
C SER A 114 -4.84 -10.94 -2.53
N ILE A 115 -5.69 -10.28 -3.31
CA ILE A 115 -6.54 -9.17 -2.85
C ILE A 115 -7.48 -9.62 -1.72
N GLN A 116 -8.16 -10.76 -1.89
CA GLN A 116 -9.07 -11.32 -0.89
C GLN A 116 -8.34 -11.68 0.41
N LEU A 117 -7.22 -12.42 0.31
CA LEU A 117 -6.44 -12.84 1.47
C LEU A 117 -5.81 -11.64 2.22
N LEU A 118 -5.31 -10.65 1.48
CA LEU A 118 -4.78 -9.43 2.06
C LEU A 118 -5.87 -8.64 2.79
N THR A 119 -7.07 -8.53 2.18
CA THR A 119 -8.22 -7.86 2.80
C THR A 119 -8.63 -8.57 4.08
N GLN A 120 -8.75 -9.90 4.05
CA GLN A 120 -9.08 -10.69 5.24
C GLN A 120 -8.02 -10.51 6.34
N SER A 121 -6.74 -10.55 5.98
CA SER A 121 -5.63 -10.37 6.94
C SER A 121 -5.66 -8.98 7.58
N LEU A 122 -5.87 -7.93 6.79
CA LEU A 122 -6.01 -6.56 7.27
C LEU A 122 -7.18 -6.44 8.26
N LEU A 123 -8.37 -6.89 7.88
CA LEU A 123 -9.57 -6.75 8.71
C LEU A 123 -9.49 -7.57 9.99
N ALA A 124 -8.93 -8.78 9.93
CA ALA A 124 -8.75 -9.63 11.10
C ALA A 124 -7.69 -9.07 12.05
N GLY A 125 -6.60 -8.51 11.51
CA GLY A 125 -5.48 -7.97 12.28
C GLY A 125 -5.74 -6.62 12.95
N LEU A 126 -6.69 -5.82 12.43
CA LEU A 126 -7.09 -4.58 13.09
C LEU A 126 -7.86 -4.84 14.38
N SER A 127 -7.60 -4.01 15.39
CA SER A 127 -8.39 -3.95 16.62
C SER A 127 -9.88 -3.76 16.32
N PRO A 128 -10.80 -4.41 17.06
CA PRO A 128 -12.23 -4.39 16.77
C PRO A 128 -12.83 -2.99 16.61
N ASP A 129 -12.37 -2.01 17.41
CA ASP A 129 -12.83 -0.63 17.36
C ASP A 129 -12.33 0.14 16.12
N LEU A 130 -11.23 -0.31 15.50
CA LEU A 130 -10.59 0.32 14.34
C LEU A 130 -11.10 -0.24 13.01
N ARG A 131 -11.70 -1.44 13.02
CA ARG A 131 -12.25 -2.08 11.82
C ARG A 131 -13.24 -1.16 11.08
N PRO A 132 -13.26 -1.20 9.74
CA PRO A 132 -14.24 -0.46 8.95
C PRO A 132 -15.67 -0.84 9.36
N LYS A 133 -16.57 0.16 9.36
CA LYS A 133 -17.96 -0.02 9.81
C LYS A 133 -18.87 -0.49 8.68
N SER A 134 -18.46 -0.23 7.45
CA SER A 134 -19.19 -0.60 6.23
C SER A 134 -18.22 -1.08 5.15
N ASN A 135 -18.76 -1.79 4.15
CA ASN A 135 -17.99 -2.20 2.97
C ASN A 135 -17.51 -1.00 2.14
N ASP A 136 -18.12 0.17 2.30
CA ASP A 136 -17.67 1.38 1.63
C ASP A 136 -16.38 1.93 2.23
N ASP A 137 -16.01 1.54 3.46
CA ASP A 137 -14.84 2.07 4.16
C ASP A 137 -13.52 1.46 3.68
N TYR A 138 -13.54 0.49 2.76
CA TYR A 138 -12.33 0.01 2.10
C TYR A 138 -12.62 -0.41 0.66
N TYR A 139 -11.61 -0.33 -0.20
CA TYR A 139 -11.74 -0.75 -1.60
C TYR A 139 -10.36 -1.07 -2.18
N PHE A 140 -10.33 -1.86 -3.25
CA PHE A 140 -9.11 -2.11 -4.02
C PHE A 140 -9.13 -1.27 -5.30
N LYS A 141 -8.00 -0.66 -5.64
CA LYS A 141 -7.82 0.09 -6.89
C LYS A 141 -6.60 -0.44 -7.63
N ARG A 142 -6.78 -0.92 -8.86
CA ARG A 142 -5.66 -1.27 -9.74
C ARG A 142 -5.02 0.00 -10.29
N HIS A 143 -3.70 -0.03 -10.48
CA HIS A 143 -3.00 1.09 -11.11
C HIS A 143 -3.33 1.21 -12.60
N SER A 144 -3.71 0.10 -13.25
CA SER A 144 -4.22 0.07 -14.62
C SER A 144 -5.47 0.92 -14.85
N ASP A 145 -6.28 1.12 -13.82
CA ASP A 145 -7.55 1.83 -13.90
C ASP A 145 -7.33 3.37 -13.82
N HIS A 146 -6.07 3.83 -13.71
CA HIS A 146 -5.72 5.24 -13.72
C HIS A 146 -5.65 5.78 -15.15
N SER A 147 -6.22 6.97 -15.40
CA SER A 147 -6.34 7.56 -16.74
C SER A 147 -5.01 7.80 -17.46
N GLY A 148 -3.89 7.89 -16.74
CA GLY A 148 -2.54 8.04 -17.29
C GLY A 148 -1.76 6.74 -17.50
N TRP A 149 -2.33 5.57 -17.20
CA TRP A 149 -1.60 4.30 -17.22
C TRP A 149 -1.12 3.89 -18.62
N ALA A 150 -1.99 4.05 -19.63
CA ALA A 150 -1.72 3.60 -21.00
C ALA A 150 -0.49 4.28 -21.62
N ASP A 151 -0.26 5.56 -21.31
CA ASP A 151 0.84 6.33 -21.87
C ASP A 151 2.19 5.88 -21.33
N ILE A 152 2.23 5.44 -20.08
CA ILE A 152 3.46 4.94 -19.43
C ILE A 152 3.85 3.56 -19.94
N VAL A 153 2.86 2.67 -20.10
CA VAL A 153 3.12 1.35 -20.69
C VAL A 153 3.66 1.48 -22.10
N LYS A 154 3.15 2.43 -22.88
CA LYS A 154 3.70 2.76 -24.21
C LYS A 154 5.14 3.27 -24.11
N ALA A 155 5.42 4.25 -23.24
CA ALA A 155 6.76 4.80 -23.05
C ALA A 155 7.80 3.73 -22.64
N LYS A 156 7.44 2.80 -21.74
CA LYS A 156 8.32 1.69 -21.32
C LYS A 156 8.63 0.73 -22.47
N LYS A 157 7.63 0.38 -23.29
CA LYS A 157 7.85 -0.50 -24.46
C LYS A 157 8.84 0.12 -25.44
N THR A 158 8.74 1.43 -25.70
CA THR A 158 9.65 2.14 -26.61
C THR A 158 11.09 2.15 -26.10
N THR A 159 11.32 2.42 -24.81
CA THR A 159 12.67 2.42 -24.21
C THR A 159 13.32 1.03 -24.24
N THR A 160 12.55 -0.04 -24.01
CA THR A 160 13.07 -1.41 -24.08
C THR A 160 13.44 -1.80 -25.51
N THR A 161 12.67 -1.40 -26.52
CA THR A 161 12.99 -1.68 -27.93
C THR A 161 14.26 -0.96 -28.41
N THR A 162 14.50 0.29 -28.00
CA THR A 162 15.72 1.02 -28.37
C THR A 162 16.98 0.42 -27.75
N THR A 163 16.88 -0.18 -26.56
CA THR A 163 18.05 -0.77 -25.89
C THR A 163 18.43 -2.13 -26.48
N VAL A 164 17.47 -2.90 -27.00
CA VAL A 164 17.72 -4.20 -27.64
C VAL A 164 18.20 -4.05 -29.10
N ALA A 165 17.88 -2.95 -29.77
CA ALA A 165 18.37 -2.66 -31.13
C ALA A 165 19.80 -2.08 -31.18
N ALA A 166 20.43 -1.80 -30.03
CA ALA A 166 21.76 -1.20 -29.90
C ALA A 166 22.84 -2.17 -29.37
N MET A 167 22.56 -3.48 -29.36
CA MET A 167 23.52 -4.56 -29.08
C MET A 167 23.70 -5.41 -30.34
#